data_AF-A0A2V8UA35-F1
#
_entry.id   AF-A0A2V8UA35-F1
#
_cell.length_a   1.000
_cell.length_b   1.000
_cell.length_c   1.000
_cell.angle_alpha   90.00
_cell.angle_beta   90.00
_cell.angle_gamma   90.00
#
_symmetry.space_group_name_H-M   'P 1'
#
loop_
_entity.id
_entity.type
_entity.pdbx_description
1 polymer ?
#
loop_
_entity_poly.entity_id
_entity_poly.type
_entity_poly.pdbx_seq_one_letter_code
_entity_poly.pdbx_strand_id
1 'polypeptide(L)'
;MRSKGFIAYQFVLFTGGALRWYVEGETEYYAILHILEQPSKLGVKLINLRGEISSEKRNAARKLEDALKEDLALRRLSVISFDRDLAPNVRAIRGQVLQGHVVGLINANDPDFEFANFSLDELVGVAALMDDQTGLDGRKLRHANWQGIKSAPAFADNYSKVSDKHSSPKGKIWGEALANYALDHPADPRTGAERPFLHMVSAAFWAWHSNYDHQKDRFEIDAQTFESRPRWKT
;
A
#
# COMPACT_ATOMS: atom_id res chain seq x y z
N MET A 1 13.87 45.51 36.35
CA MET A 1 14.39 44.19 36.77
C MET A 1 13.46 43.13 36.16
N ARG A 2 14.04 42.28 35.28
CA ARG A 2 13.51 41.05 34.63
C ARG A 2 12.27 41.14 33.73
N SER A 3 12.53 41.25 32.42
CA SER A 3 11.61 40.87 31.35
C SER A 3 11.28 39.37 31.43
N LYS A 4 10.01 39.00 31.22
CA LYS A 4 9.59 37.60 31.04
C LYS A 4 10.30 37.04 29.81
N GLY A 5 10.97 35.90 29.96
CA GLY A 5 11.58 35.19 28.84
C GLY A 5 10.51 34.81 27.84
N PHE A 6 10.60 35.35 26.63
CA PHE A 6 9.83 34.85 25.51
C PHE A 6 10.33 33.44 25.21
N ILE A 7 9.46 32.44 25.40
CA ILE A 7 9.69 31.11 24.85
C ILE A 7 9.52 31.27 23.34
N ALA A 8 10.63 31.33 22.61
CA ALA A 8 10.60 31.17 21.17
C ALA A 8 10.33 29.69 20.89
N TYR A 9 9.12 29.37 20.45
CA TYR A 9 8.87 28.08 19.83
C TYR A 9 9.65 28.05 18.52
N GLN A 10 10.59 27.13 18.39
CA GLN A 10 11.21 26.83 17.10
C GLN A 10 10.16 26.08 16.27
N PHE A 11 9.39 26.82 15.47
CA PHE A 11 8.57 26.24 14.42
C PHE A 11 9.52 25.71 13.35
N VAL A 12 9.93 24.45 13.47
CA VAL A 12 10.52 23.74 12.33
C VAL A 12 9.34 23.46 11.41
N LEU A 13 9.24 24.26 10.34
CA LEU A 13 8.41 23.96 9.19
C LEU A 13 8.95 22.65 8.59
N PHE A 14 8.46 21.51 9.09
CA PHE A 14 8.72 20.22 8.48
C PHE A 14 7.87 20.13 7.22
N THR A 15 8.35 20.76 6.15
CA THR A 15 7.69 20.83 4.84
C THR A 15 8.00 19.61 3.97
N GLY A 16 8.94 18.76 4.39
CA GLY A 16 9.14 17.44 3.82
C GLY A 16 8.17 16.44 4.44
N GLY A 17 7.55 15.55 3.67
CA GLY A 17 6.81 14.44 4.26
C GLY A 17 7.71 13.60 5.16
N ALA A 18 7.19 13.10 6.29
CA ALA A 18 7.88 12.15 7.17
C ALA A 18 8.06 10.78 6.48
N LEU A 19 7.15 10.47 5.57
CA LEU A 19 7.12 9.22 4.84
C LEU A 19 6.74 9.43 3.38
N ARG A 20 7.35 8.65 2.49
CA ARG A 20 6.91 8.52 1.10
C ARG A 20 6.48 7.07 0.85
N TRP A 21 5.25 6.90 0.39
CA TRP A 21 4.66 5.60 0.10
C TRP A 21 4.56 5.41 -1.42
N TYR A 22 5.34 4.47 -1.93
CA TYR A 22 5.37 4.07 -3.33
C TYR A 22 4.41 2.89 -3.55
N VAL A 23 3.44 3.04 -4.44
CA VAL A 23 2.39 2.04 -4.67
C VAL A 23 2.37 1.63 -6.14
N GLU A 24 2.45 0.33 -6.40
CA GLU A 24 2.44 -0.23 -7.75
C GLU A 24 1.03 -0.24 -8.38
N GLY A 25 0.05 -0.76 -7.64
CA GLY A 25 -1.30 -1.02 -8.14
C GLY A 25 -2.26 0.17 -7.97
N GLU A 26 -3.13 0.40 -8.97
CA GLU A 26 -4.15 1.46 -8.88
C GLU A 26 -5.20 1.19 -7.81
N THR A 27 -5.65 -0.07 -7.67
CA THR A 27 -6.63 -0.45 -6.63
C THR A 27 -6.09 -0.09 -5.24
N GLU A 28 -4.87 -0.51 -4.92
CA GLU A 28 -4.22 -0.22 -3.65
C GLU A 28 -4.00 1.29 -3.45
N TYR A 29 -3.58 2.00 -4.51
CA TYR A 29 -3.38 3.45 -4.43
C TYR A 29 -4.66 4.18 -4.01
N TYR A 30 -5.80 3.85 -4.62
CA TYR A 30 -7.08 4.46 -4.26
C TYR A 30 -7.62 3.98 -2.91
N ALA A 31 -7.33 2.73 -2.51
CA ALA A 31 -7.65 2.24 -1.17
C ALA A 31 -6.91 3.06 -0.09
N ILE A 32 -5.60 3.31 -0.27
CA ILE A 32 -4.80 4.14 0.64
C ILE A 32 -5.33 5.58 0.67
N LEU A 33 -5.59 6.16 -0.50
CA LEU A 33 -6.08 7.54 -0.61
C LEU A 33 -7.44 7.71 0.07
N HIS A 34 -8.30 6.69 0.00
CA HIS A 34 -9.60 6.68 0.66
C HIS A 34 -9.48 6.73 2.18
N ILE A 35 -8.61 5.89 2.77
CA ILE A 35 -8.44 5.84 4.23
C ILE A 35 -7.74 7.08 4.77
N LEU A 36 -6.69 7.54 4.09
CA LEU A 36 -5.88 8.67 4.56
C LEU A 36 -6.47 10.04 4.21
N GLU A 37 -7.49 10.09 3.35
CA GLU A 37 -8.20 11.24 2.73
C GLU A 37 -7.28 12.35 2.16
N GLN A 38 -6.40 12.90 2.99
CA GLN A 38 -5.40 13.91 2.68
C GLN A 38 -4.03 13.49 3.25
N PRO A 39 -3.34 12.50 2.62
CA PRO A 39 -2.07 11.95 3.11
C PRO A 39 -1.02 13.01 3.44
N SER A 40 -0.97 14.09 2.67
CA SER A 40 -0.02 15.19 2.85
C SER A 40 -0.15 15.90 4.21
N LYS A 41 -1.37 15.99 4.77
CA LYS A 41 -1.60 16.55 6.12
C LYS A 41 -1.05 15.66 7.23
N LEU A 42 -0.87 14.39 6.95
CA LEU A 42 -0.28 13.40 7.85
C LEU A 42 1.24 13.24 7.63
N GLY A 43 1.84 14.08 6.77
CA GLY A 43 3.25 13.96 6.39
C GLY A 43 3.53 12.76 5.48
N VAL A 44 2.50 12.18 4.84
CA VAL A 44 2.62 11.05 3.91
C VAL A 44 2.57 11.56 2.48
N LYS A 45 3.61 11.29 1.70
CA LYS A 45 3.64 11.53 0.25
C LYS A 45 3.34 10.22 -0.48
N LEU A 46 2.13 10.09 -1.02
CA LEU A 46 1.70 8.92 -1.79
C LEU A 46 2.12 9.06 -3.27
N ILE A 47 2.83 8.08 -3.81
CA ILE A 47 3.33 8.04 -5.18
C ILE A 47 2.76 6.82 -5.90
N ASN A 48 2.02 7.06 -6.98
CA ASN A 48 1.60 5.99 -7.89
C ASN A 48 2.75 5.68 -8.84
N LEU A 49 3.40 4.52 -8.64
CA LEU A 49 4.47 4.09 -9.51
C LEU A 49 3.95 3.96 -10.95
N ARG A 50 2.89 3.18 -11.21
CA ARG A 50 2.39 2.97 -12.59
C ARG A 50 1.99 4.27 -13.30
N GLY A 51 1.34 5.20 -12.60
CA GLY A 51 0.89 6.48 -13.16
C GLY A 51 2.02 7.45 -13.53
N GLU A 52 3.10 7.49 -12.74
CA GLU A 52 4.31 8.27 -13.09
C GLU A 52 5.22 7.53 -14.10
N ILE A 53 5.00 6.23 -14.29
CA ILE A 53 5.75 5.33 -15.20
C ILE A 53 5.12 5.24 -16.59
N SER A 54 3.79 5.35 -16.72
CA SER A 54 3.11 5.18 -18.01
C SER A 54 3.43 6.26 -19.04
N SER A 55 3.92 7.42 -18.61
CA SER A 55 4.41 8.49 -19.48
C SER A 55 5.78 8.18 -20.12
N GLU A 56 6.58 7.30 -19.52
CA GLU A 56 7.95 6.97 -19.98
C GLU A 56 8.26 5.49 -19.73
N LYS A 57 7.79 4.61 -20.62
CA LYS A 57 8.02 3.16 -20.61
C LYS A 57 9.51 2.80 -20.72
N ARG A 58 10.27 2.93 -19.61
CA ARG A 58 11.56 2.26 -19.29
C ARG A 58 12.24 2.77 -18.01
N ASN A 59 11.78 3.87 -17.39
CA ASN A 59 12.51 4.52 -16.29
C ASN A 59 11.95 4.25 -14.88
N ALA A 60 10.97 3.35 -14.71
CA ALA A 60 10.34 3.03 -13.43
C ALA A 60 11.31 2.74 -12.28
N ALA A 61 12.14 1.69 -12.46
CA ALA A 61 13.08 1.25 -11.45
C ALA A 61 14.12 2.33 -11.13
N ARG A 62 14.55 3.08 -12.14
CA ARG A 62 15.49 4.19 -11.98
C ARG A 62 14.88 5.38 -11.24
N LYS A 63 13.63 5.76 -11.57
CA LYS A 63 12.89 6.81 -10.86
C LYS A 63 12.68 6.42 -9.40
N LEU A 64 12.33 5.16 -9.13
CA LEU A 64 12.24 4.65 -7.76
C LEU A 64 13.59 4.73 -7.05
N GLU A 65 14.68 4.30 -7.69
CA GLU A 65 16.03 4.40 -7.12
C GLU A 65 16.44 5.84 -6.80
N ASP A 66 16.26 6.77 -7.74
CA ASP A 66 16.55 8.20 -7.55
C ASP A 66 15.71 8.79 -6.40
N ALA A 67 14.43 8.41 -6.33
CA ALA A 67 13.49 8.83 -5.29
C ALA A 67 13.85 8.27 -3.91
N LEU A 68 14.31 7.02 -3.82
CA LEU A 68 14.76 6.40 -2.57
C LEU A 68 16.08 7.02 -2.08
N LYS A 69 17.01 7.32 -3.00
CA LYS A 69 18.25 8.05 -2.65
C LYS A 69 17.95 9.46 -2.12
N GLU A 70 16.96 10.14 -2.69
CA GLU A 70 16.46 11.41 -2.18
C GLU A 70 15.87 11.24 -0.76
N ASP A 71 15.05 10.20 -0.55
CA ASP A 71 14.47 9.92 0.77
C ASP A 71 15.57 9.64 1.83
N LEU A 72 16.62 8.89 1.48
CA LEU A 72 17.79 8.70 2.34
C LEU A 72 18.47 10.02 2.71
N ALA A 73 18.70 10.89 1.71
CA ALA A 73 19.36 12.19 1.91
C ALA A 73 18.54 13.12 2.80
N LEU A 74 17.21 13.05 2.69
CA LEU A 74 16.27 13.83 3.49
C LEU A 74 15.88 13.15 4.82
N ARG A 75 16.43 11.97 5.12
CA ARG A 75 16.10 11.17 6.30
C ARG A 75 14.59 10.91 6.41
N ARG A 76 13.98 10.59 5.28
CA ARG A 76 12.56 10.27 5.15
C ARG A 76 12.36 8.76 5.13
N LEU A 77 11.32 8.29 5.80
CA LEU A 77 10.93 6.88 5.74
C LEU A 77 10.32 6.54 4.38
N SER A 78 10.62 5.36 3.86
CA SER A 78 10.07 4.86 2.60
C SER A 78 9.21 3.63 2.87
N VAL A 79 7.98 3.66 2.34
CA VAL A 79 7.11 2.49 2.29
C VAL A 79 6.91 2.09 0.84
N ILE A 80 7.02 0.80 0.53
CA ILE A 80 6.83 0.29 -0.82
C ILE A 80 5.78 -0.81 -0.80
N SER A 81 4.71 -0.66 -1.56
CA SER A 81 3.72 -1.71 -1.80
C SER A 81 3.77 -2.19 -3.24
N PHE A 82 3.82 -3.50 -3.45
CA PHE A 82 3.83 -4.11 -4.77
C PHE A 82 3.38 -5.58 -4.72
N ASP A 83 2.92 -6.09 -5.86
CA ASP A 83 2.58 -7.49 -6.05
C ASP A 83 3.80 -8.33 -6.50
N ARG A 84 3.89 -9.57 -6.03
CA ARG A 84 5.00 -10.48 -6.33
C ARG A 84 4.86 -11.21 -7.68
N ASP A 85 3.81 -10.93 -8.43
CA ASP A 85 3.45 -11.58 -9.69
C ASP A 85 4.48 -11.33 -10.83
N LEU A 86 5.16 -10.19 -10.82
CA LEU A 86 6.15 -9.80 -11.82
C LEU A 86 7.58 -9.88 -11.29
N ALA A 87 8.31 -10.91 -11.73
CA ALA A 87 9.72 -11.11 -11.39
C ALA A 87 10.63 -9.88 -11.61
N PRO A 88 10.44 -9.03 -12.65
CA PRO A 88 11.20 -7.77 -12.78
C PRO A 88 11.00 -6.81 -11.61
N ASN A 89 9.77 -6.66 -11.09
CA ASN A 89 9.46 -5.78 -9.95
C ASN A 89 10.15 -6.29 -8.69
N VAL A 90 10.01 -7.60 -8.41
CA VAL A 90 10.68 -8.27 -7.29
C VAL A 90 12.20 -8.05 -7.34
N ARG A 91 12.82 -8.22 -8.52
CA ARG A 91 14.27 -8.00 -8.69
C ARG A 91 14.67 -6.55 -8.47
N ALA A 92 13.89 -5.60 -9.00
CA ALA A 92 14.18 -4.17 -8.85
C ALA A 92 14.15 -3.76 -7.37
N ILE A 93 13.08 -4.11 -6.65
CA ILE A 93 12.90 -3.77 -5.23
C ILE A 93 13.94 -4.48 -4.37
N ARG A 94 14.22 -5.77 -4.63
CA ARG A 94 15.30 -6.50 -3.97
C ARG A 94 16.65 -5.81 -4.15
N GLY A 95 16.94 -5.29 -5.35
CA GLY A 95 18.15 -4.50 -5.60
C GLY A 95 18.26 -3.29 -4.68
N GLN A 96 17.16 -2.56 -4.48
CA GLN A 96 17.13 -1.40 -3.58
C GLN A 96 17.33 -1.78 -2.10
N VAL A 97 16.77 -2.92 -1.68
CA VAL A 97 17.00 -3.47 -0.33
C VAL A 97 18.47 -3.84 -0.13
N LEU A 98 19.07 -4.57 -1.06
CA LEU A 98 20.47 -4.99 -0.98
C LEU A 98 21.45 -3.82 -1.01
N GLN A 99 21.09 -2.72 -1.68
CA GLN A 99 21.87 -1.48 -1.69
C GLN A 99 21.65 -0.60 -0.45
N GLY A 100 20.75 -1.00 0.46
CA GLY A 100 20.44 -0.23 1.67
C GLY A 100 19.69 1.07 1.40
N HIS A 101 18.99 1.17 0.26
CA HIS A 101 18.26 2.38 -0.12
C HIS A 101 16.92 2.56 0.61
N VAL A 102 16.42 1.50 1.25
CA VAL A 102 15.10 1.51 1.90
C VAL A 102 15.25 1.56 3.42
N VAL A 103 14.74 2.63 4.03
CA VAL A 103 14.55 2.74 5.49
C VAL A 103 13.06 2.90 5.75
N GLY A 104 12.42 1.86 6.27
CA GLY A 104 10.96 1.83 6.46
C GLY A 104 10.45 0.40 6.30
N LEU A 105 9.39 0.22 5.50
CA LEU A 105 8.68 -1.06 5.35
C LEU A 105 8.42 -1.38 3.87
N ILE A 106 8.28 -2.68 3.58
CA ILE A 106 7.87 -3.15 2.26
C ILE A 106 6.70 -4.13 2.45
N ASN A 107 5.60 -3.88 1.74
CA ASN A 107 4.49 -4.81 1.62
C ASN A 107 4.57 -5.49 0.25
N ALA A 108 5.08 -6.72 0.25
CA ALA A 108 5.18 -7.56 -0.94
C ALA A 108 3.98 -8.52 -0.97
N ASN A 109 2.88 -8.10 -1.62
CA ASN A 109 1.65 -8.88 -1.63
C ASN A 109 1.84 -10.21 -2.38
N ASP A 110 1.34 -11.30 -1.80
CA ASP A 110 1.41 -12.64 -2.36
C ASP A 110 0.02 -13.31 -2.27
N PRO A 111 -0.65 -13.61 -3.40
CA PRO A 111 -0.18 -13.40 -4.77
C PRO A 111 -0.30 -11.94 -5.25
N ASP A 112 -1.32 -11.21 -4.79
CA ASP A 112 -1.63 -9.82 -5.17
C ASP A 112 -2.36 -9.11 -4.03
N PHE A 113 -2.52 -7.78 -4.11
CA PHE A 113 -3.18 -6.96 -3.08
C PHE A 113 -4.52 -7.54 -2.63
N GLU A 114 -5.41 -7.90 -3.56
CA GLU A 114 -6.73 -8.43 -3.25
C GLU A 114 -6.65 -9.74 -2.46
N PHE A 115 -5.90 -10.74 -2.94
CA PHE A 115 -5.88 -12.07 -2.31
C PHE A 115 -4.94 -12.16 -1.08
N ALA A 116 -3.98 -11.23 -0.98
CA ALA A 116 -3.17 -11.07 0.23
C ALA A 116 -4.01 -10.52 1.39
N ASN A 117 -4.97 -9.63 1.09
CA ASN A 117 -5.76 -8.95 2.12
C ASN A 117 -7.14 -9.54 2.37
N PHE A 118 -7.76 -10.16 1.36
CA PHE A 118 -9.15 -10.59 1.42
C PHE A 118 -9.30 -12.04 0.97
N SER A 119 -10.24 -12.75 1.59
CA SER A 119 -10.65 -14.06 1.08
C SER A 119 -11.54 -13.90 -0.16
N LEU A 120 -11.66 -14.97 -0.95
CA LEU A 120 -12.50 -14.97 -2.15
C LEU A 120 -13.96 -14.59 -1.84
N ASP A 121 -14.52 -15.11 -0.74
CA ASP A 121 -15.90 -14.83 -0.34
C ASP A 121 -16.09 -13.35 0.03
N GLU A 122 -15.09 -12.72 0.64
CA GLU A 122 -15.11 -11.29 0.94
C GLU A 122 -15.08 -10.47 -0.36
N LEU A 123 -14.20 -10.82 -1.30
CA LEU A 123 -14.13 -10.15 -2.61
C LEU A 123 -15.46 -10.25 -3.37
N VAL A 124 -16.09 -11.43 -3.38
CA VAL A 124 -17.42 -11.63 -3.97
C VAL A 124 -18.47 -10.80 -3.26
N GLY A 125 -18.44 -10.75 -1.93
CA GLY A 125 -19.36 -9.97 -1.11
C GLY A 125 -19.28 -8.46 -1.39
N VAL A 126 -18.07 -7.91 -1.43
CA VAL A 126 -17.83 -6.49 -1.75
C VAL A 126 -18.27 -6.19 -3.18
N ALA A 127 -17.90 -7.03 -4.15
CA ALA A 127 -18.30 -6.85 -5.55
C ALA A 127 -19.82 -6.91 -5.74
N ALA A 128 -20.50 -7.85 -5.06
CA ALA A 128 -21.96 -7.95 -5.09
C ALA A 128 -22.64 -6.73 -4.46
N LEU A 129 -22.09 -6.20 -3.37
CA LEU A 129 -22.61 -4.99 -2.75
C LEU A 129 -22.46 -3.77 -3.67
N MET A 130 -21.35 -3.66 -4.40
CA MET A 130 -21.15 -2.60 -5.40
C MET A 130 -22.18 -2.68 -6.54
N ASP A 131 -22.46 -3.89 -7.03
CA ASP A 131 -23.50 -4.10 -8.04
C ASP A 131 -24.88 -3.68 -7.47
N ASP A 132 -25.23 -4.13 -6.27
CA ASP A 132 -26.50 -3.76 -5.62
C ASP A 132 -26.64 -2.23 -5.43
N GLN A 133 -25.56 -1.55 -5.02
CA GLN A 133 -25.53 -0.09 -4.85
C GLN A 133 -25.67 0.70 -6.15
N THR A 134 -25.33 0.08 -7.29
CA THR A 134 -25.49 0.67 -8.62
C THR A 134 -26.79 0.23 -9.32
N GLY A 135 -27.66 -0.50 -8.62
CA GLY A 135 -28.93 -1.00 -9.12
C GLY A 135 -28.83 -2.26 -9.99
N LEU A 136 -27.67 -2.93 -10.00
CA LEU A 136 -27.45 -4.21 -10.67
C LEU A 136 -27.78 -5.38 -9.73
N ASP A 137 -27.96 -6.58 -10.27
CA ASP A 137 -28.30 -7.76 -9.46
C ASP A 137 -27.05 -8.46 -8.89
N GLY A 138 -26.58 -8.01 -7.73
CA GLY A 138 -25.45 -8.60 -7.02
C GLY A 138 -25.67 -10.07 -6.62
N ARG A 139 -26.90 -10.59 -6.65
CA ARG A 139 -27.15 -12.03 -6.41
C ARG A 139 -26.50 -12.90 -7.48
N LYS A 140 -26.34 -12.41 -8.72
CA LYS A 140 -25.63 -13.16 -9.78
C LYS A 140 -24.20 -13.48 -9.36
N LEU A 141 -23.51 -12.51 -8.76
CA LEU A 141 -22.16 -12.70 -8.23
C LEU A 141 -22.15 -13.68 -7.06
N ARG A 142 -23.08 -13.54 -6.10
CA ARG A 142 -23.14 -14.43 -4.92
C ARG A 142 -23.42 -15.89 -5.26
N HIS A 143 -24.15 -16.16 -6.34
CA HIS A 143 -24.51 -17.53 -6.77
C HIS A 143 -23.66 -18.07 -7.92
N ALA A 144 -22.73 -17.27 -8.46
CA ALA A 144 -21.84 -17.72 -9.53
C ALA A 144 -20.81 -18.74 -9.03
N ASN A 145 -20.25 -19.49 -9.97
CA ASN A 145 -19.15 -20.39 -9.67
C ASN A 145 -17.83 -19.60 -9.60
N TRP A 146 -17.20 -19.61 -8.42
CA TRP A 146 -15.88 -19.00 -8.19
C TRP A 146 -14.75 -20.02 -7.98
N GLN A 147 -15.03 -21.31 -8.22
CA GLN A 147 -14.09 -22.39 -7.95
C GLN A 147 -12.77 -22.19 -8.73
N GLY A 148 -11.66 -22.25 -8.01
CA GLY A 148 -10.31 -22.19 -8.60
C GLY A 148 -9.78 -20.77 -8.84
N ILE A 149 -10.54 -19.72 -8.52
CA ILE A 149 -10.06 -18.33 -8.61
C ILE A 149 -9.11 -18.03 -7.46
N LYS A 150 -7.89 -17.61 -7.80
CA LYS A 150 -6.79 -17.38 -6.84
C LYS A 150 -5.99 -16.10 -7.10
N SER A 151 -6.46 -15.23 -8.00
CA SER A 151 -5.76 -13.99 -8.32
C SER A 151 -6.74 -12.91 -8.79
N ALA A 152 -6.36 -11.65 -8.62
CA ALA A 152 -7.14 -10.48 -8.99
C ALA A 152 -7.47 -10.46 -10.50
N PRO A 153 -6.58 -10.82 -11.44
CA PRO A 153 -6.95 -10.93 -12.85
C PRO A 153 -8.03 -11.98 -13.10
N ALA A 154 -7.91 -13.17 -12.49
CA ALA A 154 -8.91 -14.23 -12.65
C ALA A 154 -10.28 -13.84 -12.05
N PHE A 155 -10.26 -13.15 -10.91
CA PHE A 155 -11.45 -12.59 -10.28
C PHE A 155 -12.11 -11.55 -11.18
N ALA A 156 -11.34 -10.59 -11.69
CA ALA A 156 -11.81 -9.54 -12.59
C ALA A 156 -12.43 -10.10 -13.87
N ASP A 157 -11.80 -11.11 -14.47
CA ASP A 157 -12.31 -11.76 -15.67
C ASP A 157 -13.63 -12.48 -15.40
N ASN A 158 -13.74 -13.18 -14.27
CA ASN A 158 -15.00 -13.85 -13.90
C ASN A 158 -16.10 -12.84 -13.56
N TYR A 159 -15.80 -11.79 -12.81
CA TYR A 159 -16.74 -10.71 -12.50
C TYR A 159 -17.30 -10.10 -13.79
N SER A 160 -16.46 -9.81 -14.79
CA SER A 160 -16.91 -9.21 -16.05
C SER A 160 -17.89 -10.07 -16.84
N LYS A 161 -17.84 -11.40 -16.66
CA LYS A 161 -18.76 -12.36 -17.31
C LYS A 161 -20.08 -12.51 -16.55
N VAL A 162 -20.04 -12.40 -15.23
CA VAL A 162 -21.19 -12.67 -14.34
C VAL A 162 -22.00 -11.42 -14.06
N SER A 163 -21.33 -10.29 -13.83
CA SER A 163 -21.97 -9.01 -13.54
C SER A 163 -22.63 -8.45 -14.79
N ASP A 164 -23.81 -7.87 -14.61
CA ASP A 164 -24.53 -7.13 -15.65
C ASP A 164 -23.80 -5.84 -16.06
N LYS A 165 -22.78 -5.43 -15.30
CA LYS A 165 -21.90 -4.32 -15.63
C LYS A 165 -21.00 -4.62 -16.84
N HIS A 166 -20.75 -5.90 -17.13
CA HIS A 166 -19.87 -6.37 -18.21
C HIS A 166 -18.50 -5.69 -18.30
N SER A 167 -17.95 -5.29 -17.16
CA SER A 167 -16.66 -4.61 -17.05
C SER A 167 -15.93 -5.11 -15.80
N SER A 168 -14.63 -4.83 -15.72
CA SER A 168 -13.81 -5.22 -14.56
C SER A 168 -14.15 -4.34 -13.35
N PRO A 169 -14.10 -4.86 -12.10
CA PRO A 169 -14.35 -4.02 -10.93
C PRO A 169 -13.21 -3.01 -10.68
N LYS A 170 -12.03 -3.20 -11.29
CA LYS A 170 -10.78 -2.44 -11.08
C LYS A 170 -10.90 -0.91 -10.95
N GLY A 171 -9.90 -0.34 -10.28
CA GLY A 171 -9.67 1.11 -10.20
C GLY A 171 -10.23 1.71 -8.92
N LYS A 172 -10.53 3.01 -8.96
CA LYS A 172 -10.86 3.83 -7.79
C LYS A 172 -12.00 3.27 -6.94
N ILE A 173 -13.16 3.02 -7.57
CA ILE A 173 -14.37 2.58 -6.86
C ILE A 173 -14.12 1.25 -6.13
N TRP A 174 -13.37 0.33 -6.74
CA TRP A 174 -13.02 -0.95 -6.12
C TRP A 174 -12.02 -0.80 -4.98
N GLY A 175 -10.99 0.03 -5.16
CA GLY A 175 -10.06 0.35 -4.07
C GLY A 175 -10.77 0.96 -2.86
N GLU A 176 -11.69 1.90 -3.08
CA GLU A 176 -12.50 2.54 -2.02
C GLU A 176 -13.43 1.53 -1.34
N ALA A 177 -14.08 0.65 -2.10
CA ALA A 177 -14.97 -0.37 -1.53
C ALA A 177 -14.19 -1.39 -0.67
N LEU A 178 -13.03 -1.84 -1.15
CA LEU A 178 -12.14 -2.72 -0.37
C LEU A 178 -11.60 -2.03 0.89
N ALA A 179 -11.26 -0.75 0.80
CA ALA A 179 -10.82 0.03 1.95
C ALA A 179 -11.90 0.14 3.04
N ASN A 180 -13.14 0.48 2.66
CA ASN A 180 -14.27 0.51 3.59
C ASN A 180 -14.49 -0.86 4.24
N TYR A 181 -14.49 -1.92 3.44
CA TYR A 181 -14.66 -3.27 3.95
C TYR A 181 -13.56 -3.65 4.94
N ALA A 182 -12.30 -3.32 4.64
CA ALA A 182 -11.16 -3.57 5.53
C ALA A 182 -11.29 -2.81 6.85
N LEU A 183 -11.74 -1.55 6.84
CA LEU A 183 -11.95 -0.77 8.06
C LEU A 183 -13.02 -1.39 8.97
N ASP A 184 -14.11 -1.89 8.39
CA ASP A 184 -15.19 -2.57 9.14
C ASP A 184 -14.77 -3.97 9.63
N HIS A 185 -13.83 -4.61 8.93
CA HIS A 185 -13.37 -5.98 9.19
C HIS A 185 -11.84 -6.04 9.24
N PRO A 186 -11.19 -5.46 10.27
CA PRO A 186 -9.74 -5.22 10.26
C PRO A 186 -8.88 -6.48 10.34
N ALA A 187 -9.43 -7.59 10.84
CA ALA A 187 -8.75 -8.87 10.89
C ALA A 187 -9.07 -9.73 9.66
N ASP A 188 -8.06 -10.40 9.12
CA ASP A 188 -8.25 -11.43 8.09
C ASP A 188 -8.90 -12.67 8.72
N PRO A 189 -10.08 -13.12 8.25
CA PRO A 189 -10.77 -14.28 8.83
C PRO A 189 -9.99 -15.60 8.69
N ARG A 190 -9.03 -15.68 7.75
CA ARG A 190 -8.21 -16.89 7.52
C ARG A 190 -7.13 -17.07 8.57
N THR A 191 -6.59 -15.98 9.10
CA THR A 191 -5.41 -15.98 9.99
C THR A 191 -5.68 -15.37 11.36
N GLY A 192 -6.72 -14.54 11.49
CA GLY A 192 -7.02 -13.74 12.68
C GLY A 192 -6.08 -12.53 12.87
N ALA A 193 -5.09 -12.34 12.00
CA ALA A 193 -4.17 -11.22 12.07
C ALA A 193 -4.76 -9.95 11.44
N GLU A 194 -4.22 -8.79 11.80
CA GLU A 194 -4.51 -7.53 11.09
C GLU A 194 -4.20 -7.68 9.59
N ARG A 195 -5.07 -7.18 8.72
CA ARG A 195 -4.83 -7.20 7.27
C ARG A 195 -3.53 -6.46 6.93
N PRO A 196 -2.63 -7.03 6.11
CA PRO A 196 -1.36 -6.39 5.75
C PRO A 196 -1.52 -4.94 5.28
N PHE A 197 -2.56 -4.66 4.50
CA PHE A 197 -2.92 -3.31 4.05
C PHE A 197 -3.12 -2.32 5.21
N LEU A 198 -3.91 -2.69 6.22
CA LEU A 198 -4.16 -1.83 7.38
C LEU A 198 -2.92 -1.66 8.24
N HIS A 199 -2.10 -2.69 8.35
CA HIS A 199 -0.81 -2.59 9.02
C HIS A 199 0.08 -1.50 8.39
N MET A 200 0.13 -1.45 7.06
CA MET A 200 0.88 -0.42 6.33
C MET A 200 0.29 0.98 6.50
N VAL A 201 -1.04 1.10 6.52
CA VAL A 201 -1.73 2.38 6.79
C VAL A 201 -1.40 2.87 8.20
N SER A 202 -1.46 1.99 9.20
CA SER A 202 -1.08 2.29 10.58
C SER A 202 0.38 2.74 10.65
N ALA A 203 1.29 2.02 10.01
CA ALA A 203 2.71 2.40 9.96
C ALA A 203 2.92 3.77 9.29
N ALA A 204 2.17 4.07 8.23
CA ALA A 204 2.23 5.37 7.57
C ALA A 204 1.75 6.51 8.48
N PHE A 205 0.69 6.28 9.26
CA PHE A 205 0.19 7.23 10.26
C PHE A 205 1.20 7.46 11.39
N TRP A 206 1.84 6.39 11.90
CA TRP A 206 2.80 6.48 12.99
C TRP A 206 4.18 7.00 12.56
N ALA A 207 4.48 7.06 11.27
CA ALA A 207 5.78 7.47 10.76
C ALA A 207 6.23 8.87 11.24
N TRP A 208 5.30 9.77 11.52
CA TRP A 208 5.63 11.09 12.09
C TRP A 208 6.17 11.01 13.52
N HIS A 209 5.81 9.96 14.27
CA HIS A 209 6.30 9.70 15.61
C HIS A 209 7.53 8.78 15.61
N SER A 210 7.93 8.27 14.43
CA SER A 210 9.05 7.34 14.29
C SER A 210 10.38 8.07 14.21
N ASN A 211 11.40 7.51 14.87
CA ASN A 211 12.77 8.01 14.77
C ASN A 211 13.50 7.32 13.60
N TYR A 212 13.86 8.10 12.58
CA TYR A 212 14.55 7.61 11.38
C TYR A 212 15.86 6.88 11.69
N ASP A 213 16.72 7.43 12.55
CA ASP A 213 18.00 6.79 12.90
C ASP A 213 17.75 5.48 13.63
N HIS A 214 16.77 5.46 14.54
CA HIS A 214 16.40 4.23 15.22
C HIS A 214 15.95 3.15 14.23
N GLN A 215 15.07 3.48 13.28
CA GLN A 215 14.64 2.53 12.24
C GLN A 215 15.83 2.04 11.42
N LYS A 216 16.69 2.93 10.96
CA LYS A 216 17.87 2.62 10.13
C LYS A 216 18.88 1.73 10.85
N ASP A 217 19.17 2.04 12.11
CA ASP A 217 20.25 1.40 12.87
C ASP A 217 19.81 0.11 13.56
N ARG A 218 18.50 -0.05 13.83
CA ARG A 218 17.96 -1.19 14.59
C ARG A 218 17.16 -2.16 13.76
N PHE A 219 16.79 -1.82 12.53
CA PHE A 219 16.03 -2.70 11.66
C PHE A 219 16.70 -2.86 10.31
N GLU A 220 16.46 -4.01 9.70
CA GLU A 220 16.82 -4.31 8.32
C GLU A 220 15.66 -4.99 7.63
N ILE A 221 15.69 -4.99 6.30
CA ILE A 221 14.69 -5.64 5.47
C ILE A 221 15.36 -6.87 4.86
N ASP A 222 14.77 -8.04 5.09
CA ASP A 222 15.25 -9.28 4.50
C ASP A 222 15.00 -9.24 2.98
N ALA A 223 16.06 -9.35 2.18
CA ALA A 223 15.97 -9.19 0.72
C ALA A 223 15.22 -10.33 0.00
N GLN A 224 14.98 -11.46 0.67
CA GLN A 224 14.26 -12.60 0.11
C GLN A 224 12.75 -12.52 0.38
N THR A 225 12.40 -12.14 1.61
CA THR A 225 11.03 -12.13 2.13
C THR A 225 10.40 -10.73 2.15
N PHE A 226 11.22 -9.67 2.11
CA PHE A 226 10.85 -8.26 2.30
C PHE A 226 10.32 -7.90 3.70
N GLU A 227 10.41 -8.82 4.65
CA GLU A 227 10.04 -8.58 6.04
C GLU A 227 11.05 -7.67 6.73
N SER A 228 10.56 -6.74 7.56
CA SER A 228 11.40 -5.97 8.47
C SER A 228 11.74 -6.81 9.70
N ARG A 229 13.03 -6.86 10.06
CA ARG A 229 13.53 -7.61 11.21
C ARG A 229 14.50 -6.75 12.02
N PRO A 230 14.58 -6.94 13.35
CA PRO A 230 15.60 -6.29 14.15
C PRO A 230 16.99 -6.68 13.67
N ARG A 231 17.91 -5.72 13.57
CA ARG A 231 19.34 -5.98 13.42
C ARG A 231 19.87 -6.56 14.72
N TRP A 232 20.37 -7.78 14.67
CA TRP A 232 21.04 -8.37 15.82
C TRP A 232 22.40 -7.66 15.95
N LYS A 233 22.69 -7.11 17.13
CA LYS A 233 24.02 -6.54 17.37
C LYS A 233 25.05 -7.68 17.32
N THR A 234 25.84 -7.72 16.26
CA THR A 234 27.13 -8.44 16.25
C THR A 234 28.15 -7.70 17.10
#